data_AF-A0A2H0TAJ6-F1
#
_entry.id   AF-A0A2H0TAJ6-F1
#
_cell.length_a   1.000
_cell.length_b   1.000
_cell.length_c   1.000
_cell.angle_alpha   90.00
_cell.angle_beta   90.00
_cell.angle_gamma   90.00
#
_symmetry.space_group_name_H-M   'P 1'
#
loop_
_entity.id
_entity.type
_entity.pdbx_description
1 polymer ?
#
loop_
_entity_poly.entity_id
_entity_poly.type
_entity_poly.pdbx_seq_one_letter_code
_entity_poly.pdbx_strand_id
1 'polypeptide(L)'
;MKAQELREKFIDFMTERGHKYIPSYPLVPQDDPSVLFTTAGMHPLVPYLMGEKHPLGKRLVDIQKCIRTDDIDEVGDIQHLTFFEMLGYWSLGDYFKKESIHFTFDFYTKVLGFSKNDISVTVFKGGKDAPSDRESFNTWKDEIGIPEERIYEYDKKENWWGPVSDTGPCGPCTEMFIDTGINDCGPNCGPACNCDKFVEIGNNVFMEYFKNAEGKFEKLEQKNVDVGLGLERLVMFTQNKKTVFETDLFESAVAKIQELANTKSSDSENSVRIVADHLRSATFALAEKILPSNIDRGYVVRRLIRRAIRHGKLLGIDDIFTSEVSKVIIRKMGSVYPELKDNEKFIYEELKKEEEKFNKTLEEGLKKIQRRIIGGFGAAPFGGQVSKEANTISGKDAFDLFQTYGFPIEMTEELAKEKDLKVDRKGFEQEYRKHQELSRKGAEQKFKGGLGDQSEMAVKYHTATHLLHEALRKILGPHVYQRGSNITAERLRFDFSHPDKMTHIQLKAVEEMVNDKIKSNLKIYETITTVDDAKGNGAIGIFDAKYGEKVKVYSIGGDLKSSDAFSKEICGGPHVKNTSGLGKFKIIKEEASSAGVRRIKAILE
;
A
#
# COMPACT_ATOMS: atom_id res chain seq x y z
N MET A 1 15.29 -20.48 -10.53
CA MET A 1 15.22 -19.29 -11.40
C MET A 1 15.49 -18.05 -10.55
N LYS A 2 16.29 -17.08 -11.00
CA LYS A 2 16.49 -15.82 -10.23
C LYS A 2 15.28 -14.91 -10.37
N ALA A 3 15.03 -14.04 -9.38
CA ALA A 3 13.87 -13.13 -9.43
C ALA A 3 13.85 -12.23 -10.67
N GLN A 4 15.02 -11.71 -11.08
CA GLN A 4 15.13 -10.88 -12.29
C GLN A 4 14.67 -11.62 -13.54
N GLU A 5 15.13 -12.85 -13.72
CA GLU A 5 14.76 -13.70 -14.86
C GLU A 5 13.26 -14.04 -14.83
N LEU A 6 12.70 -14.28 -13.64
CA LEU A 6 11.27 -14.56 -13.48
C LEU A 6 10.40 -13.36 -13.89
N ARG A 7 10.77 -12.13 -13.49
CA ARG A 7 10.08 -10.90 -13.91
C ARG A 7 10.04 -10.77 -15.43
N GLU A 8 11.19 -10.94 -16.09
CA GLU A 8 11.32 -10.86 -17.55
C GLU A 8 10.46 -11.91 -18.24
N LYS A 9 10.60 -13.18 -17.83
CA LYS A 9 9.80 -14.29 -18.37
C LYS A 9 8.30 -14.12 -18.20
N PHE A 10 7.86 -13.53 -17.09
CA PHE A 10 6.43 -13.26 -16.88
C PHE A 10 5.89 -12.23 -17.87
N ILE A 11 6.59 -11.10 -18.03
CA ILE A 11 6.20 -10.06 -18.98
C ILE A 11 6.23 -10.61 -20.42
N ASP A 12 7.28 -11.31 -20.81
CA ASP A 12 7.42 -11.91 -22.14
C ASP A 12 6.27 -12.91 -22.40
N PHE A 13 6.01 -13.82 -21.46
CA PHE A 13 4.95 -14.82 -21.57
C PHE A 13 3.56 -14.20 -21.80
N MET A 14 3.25 -13.09 -21.11
CA MET A 14 1.96 -12.41 -21.26
C MET A 14 1.90 -11.53 -22.52
N THR A 15 3.01 -10.89 -22.89
CA THR A 15 3.06 -10.07 -24.11
C THR A 15 2.93 -10.90 -25.39
N GLU A 16 3.48 -12.12 -25.42
CA GLU A 16 3.24 -13.11 -26.47
C GLU A 16 1.76 -13.50 -26.61
N ARG A 17 0.96 -13.33 -25.55
CA ARG A 17 -0.50 -13.57 -25.51
C ARG A 17 -1.33 -12.31 -25.79
N GLY A 18 -0.67 -11.24 -26.24
CA GLY A 18 -1.30 -9.99 -26.66
C GLY A 18 -1.55 -8.98 -25.54
N HIS A 19 -1.05 -9.24 -24.32
CA HIS A 19 -1.11 -8.26 -23.25
C HIS A 19 -0.12 -7.13 -23.49
N LYS A 20 -0.50 -5.91 -23.09
CA LYS A 20 0.38 -4.74 -23.15
C LYS A 20 0.97 -4.51 -21.78
N TYR A 21 2.29 -4.43 -21.74
CA TYR A 21 3.00 -4.05 -20.53
C TYR A 21 2.55 -2.65 -20.11
N ILE A 22 2.01 -2.56 -18.90
CA ILE A 22 1.91 -1.31 -18.18
C ILE A 22 2.94 -1.33 -17.07
N PRO A 23 3.51 -0.17 -16.77
CA PRO A 23 4.46 -0.08 -15.68
C PRO A 23 3.83 -0.07 -14.29
N SER A 24 4.64 -0.43 -13.29
CA SER A 24 4.28 -0.34 -11.88
C SER A 24 3.88 1.09 -11.51
N TYR A 25 2.71 1.19 -10.90
CA TYR A 25 2.16 2.40 -10.29
C TYR A 25 2.90 2.74 -8.98
N PRO A 26 2.95 4.03 -8.56
CA PRO A 26 3.52 4.40 -7.27
C PRO A 26 2.90 3.66 -6.08
N LEU A 27 3.67 3.53 -4.99
CA LEU A 27 3.19 3.00 -3.71
C LEU A 27 2.14 3.91 -3.08
N VAL A 28 2.10 5.19 -3.46
CA VAL A 28 1.04 6.13 -3.09
C VAL A 28 0.00 6.22 -4.20
N PRO A 29 -1.25 5.77 -3.96
CA PRO A 29 -2.36 6.00 -4.87
C PRO A 29 -2.57 7.51 -5.10
N GLN A 30 -2.61 7.96 -6.37
CA GLN A 30 -2.76 9.39 -6.68
C GLN A 30 -4.21 9.86 -6.46
N ASP A 31 -5.18 8.99 -6.72
CA ASP A 31 -6.61 9.31 -6.78
C ASP A 31 -7.50 8.46 -5.85
N ASP A 32 -6.90 7.66 -4.96
CA ASP A 32 -7.65 6.84 -4.00
C ASP A 32 -7.30 7.21 -2.55
N PRO A 33 -8.21 7.90 -1.83
CA PRO A 33 -8.00 8.27 -0.44
C PRO A 33 -8.38 7.17 0.56
N SER A 34 -8.98 6.07 0.12
CA SER A 34 -9.45 4.98 0.98
C SER A 34 -8.32 4.08 1.47
N VAL A 35 -7.21 4.04 0.73
CA VAL A 35 -6.04 3.23 1.05
C VAL A 35 -4.78 4.08 1.28
N LEU A 36 -3.97 3.67 2.25
CA LEU A 36 -2.71 4.36 2.54
C LEU A 36 -1.63 4.03 1.51
N PHE A 37 -1.57 2.79 1.04
CA PHE A 37 -0.62 2.34 0.04
C PHE A 37 -1.32 1.53 -1.05
N THR A 38 -0.67 1.40 -2.20
CA THR A 38 -1.05 0.41 -3.22
C THR A 38 -0.85 -0.99 -2.62
N THR A 39 -1.94 -1.73 -2.43
CA THR A 39 -1.91 -3.08 -1.79
C THR A 39 -2.11 -4.21 -2.80
N ALA A 40 -2.52 -3.89 -4.03
CA ALA A 40 -2.74 -4.85 -5.12
C ALA A 40 -2.50 -4.19 -6.50
N GLY A 41 -2.15 -5.00 -7.50
CA GLY A 41 -1.97 -4.58 -8.89
C GLY A 41 -3.21 -3.94 -9.51
N MET A 42 -4.41 -4.32 -9.06
CA MET A 42 -5.64 -3.81 -9.64
C MET A 42 -6.06 -2.40 -9.18
N HIS A 43 -5.48 -1.85 -8.11
CA HIS A 43 -5.81 -0.50 -7.61
C HIS A 43 -5.76 0.58 -8.69
N PRO A 44 -4.66 0.72 -9.47
CA PRO A 44 -4.60 1.68 -10.57
C PRO A 44 -5.58 1.38 -11.73
N LEU A 45 -6.18 0.19 -11.74
CA LEU A 45 -7.05 -0.28 -12.83
C LEU A 45 -8.55 -0.24 -12.52
N VAL A 46 -8.93 0.17 -11.30
CA VAL A 46 -10.34 0.25 -10.87
C VAL A 46 -11.23 0.96 -11.89
N PRO A 47 -10.89 2.14 -12.45
CA PRO A 47 -11.76 2.82 -13.42
C PRO A 47 -12.02 1.97 -14.68
N TYR A 48 -11.02 1.23 -15.15
CA TYR A 48 -11.13 0.42 -16.36
C TYR A 48 -11.87 -0.89 -16.11
N LEU A 49 -11.72 -1.47 -14.91
CA LEU A 49 -12.53 -2.60 -14.46
C LEU A 49 -14.03 -2.23 -14.39
N MET A 50 -14.32 -0.96 -14.09
CA MET A 50 -15.67 -0.40 -14.07
C MET A 50 -16.26 -0.05 -15.45
N GLY A 51 -15.51 -0.25 -16.54
CA GLY A 51 -16.01 -0.05 -17.92
C GLY A 51 -15.28 1.04 -18.70
N GLU A 52 -14.40 1.83 -18.09
CA GLU A 52 -13.60 2.80 -18.85
C GLU A 52 -12.63 2.10 -19.81
N LYS A 53 -12.40 2.72 -20.97
CA LYS A 53 -11.44 2.19 -21.95
C LYS A 53 -10.02 2.54 -21.55
N HIS A 54 -9.18 1.53 -21.33
CA HIS A 54 -7.76 1.74 -21.10
C HIS A 54 -7.04 2.12 -22.43
N PRO A 55 -6.12 3.10 -22.44
CA PRO A 55 -5.48 3.60 -23.66
C PRO A 55 -4.63 2.57 -24.43
N LEU A 56 -4.15 1.53 -23.74
CA LEU A 56 -3.36 0.44 -24.35
C LEU A 56 -4.20 -0.79 -24.76
N GLY A 57 -5.53 -0.70 -24.65
CA GLY A 57 -6.44 -1.79 -24.99
C GLY A 57 -6.90 -2.61 -23.78
N LYS A 58 -7.42 -3.81 -24.03
CA LYS A 58 -8.16 -4.60 -23.04
C LYS A 58 -7.34 -5.64 -22.27
N ARG A 59 -6.10 -5.90 -22.69
CA ARG A 59 -5.22 -6.92 -22.09
C ARG A 59 -3.98 -6.22 -21.55
N LEU A 60 -3.76 -6.27 -20.23
CA LEU A 60 -2.68 -5.53 -19.57
C LEU A 60 -1.85 -6.48 -18.71
N VAL A 61 -0.55 -6.22 -18.59
CA VAL A 61 0.35 -6.98 -17.71
C VAL A 61 1.29 -6.02 -16.99
N ASP A 62 1.56 -6.27 -15.72
CA ASP A 62 2.52 -5.48 -14.94
C ASP A 62 3.26 -6.32 -13.89
N ILE A 63 4.16 -5.65 -13.16
CA ILE A 63 4.68 -6.13 -11.89
C ILE A 63 4.54 -4.96 -10.91
N GLN A 64 3.52 -5.02 -10.06
CA GLN A 64 3.18 -3.95 -9.14
C GLN A 64 3.92 -4.08 -7.81
N LYS A 65 4.61 -3.02 -7.39
CA LYS A 65 5.09 -2.86 -6.00
C LYS A 65 3.90 -2.69 -5.05
N CYS A 66 3.80 -3.52 -4.02
CA CYS A 66 2.74 -3.45 -3.04
C CYS A 66 3.30 -3.25 -1.63
N ILE A 67 2.59 -2.49 -0.79
CA ILE A 67 2.77 -2.50 0.66
C ILE A 67 1.46 -2.94 1.32
N ARG A 68 1.51 -3.99 2.14
CA ARG A 68 0.40 -4.45 2.99
C ARG A 68 0.84 -4.43 4.45
N THR A 69 -0.07 -4.01 5.32
CA THR A 69 0.17 -3.95 6.77
C THR A 69 -0.78 -4.82 7.57
N ASP A 70 -1.74 -5.47 6.91
CA ASP A 70 -2.68 -6.37 7.56
C ASP A 70 -1.95 -7.60 8.11
N ASP A 71 -0.95 -8.08 7.36
CA ASP A 71 -0.14 -9.26 7.70
C ASP A 71 1.18 -8.91 8.43
N ILE A 72 1.29 -7.71 9.00
CA ILE A 72 2.55 -7.21 9.59
C ILE A 72 3.01 -8.02 10.81
N ASP A 73 2.08 -8.71 11.48
CA ASP A 73 2.36 -9.48 12.69
C ASP A 73 2.75 -10.93 12.38
N GLU A 74 2.44 -11.40 11.18
CA GLU A 74 2.79 -12.68 10.58
C GLU A 74 4.19 -12.66 9.96
N VAL A 75 4.71 -11.47 9.60
CA VAL A 75 6.06 -11.31 9.06
C VAL A 75 7.10 -11.93 9.98
N GLY A 76 8.00 -12.71 9.37
CA GLY A 76 9.02 -13.50 10.06
C GLY A 76 8.74 -15.01 9.99
N ASP A 77 7.54 -15.40 9.56
CA ASP A 77 7.26 -16.75 9.10
C ASP A 77 7.95 -17.08 7.76
N ILE A 78 7.45 -18.08 7.03
CA ILE A 78 8.09 -18.52 5.79
C ILE A 78 7.69 -17.69 4.55
N GLN A 79 6.60 -16.91 4.58
CA GLN A 79 5.94 -16.41 3.37
C GLN A 79 5.34 -14.99 3.43
N HIS A 80 5.11 -14.40 4.60
CA HIS A 80 4.50 -13.09 4.75
C HIS A 80 5.53 -11.96 4.70
N LEU A 81 5.14 -10.87 4.03
CA LEU A 81 5.97 -9.70 3.76
C LEU A 81 5.12 -8.43 3.82
N THR A 82 5.68 -7.33 4.32
CA THR A 82 4.98 -6.03 4.26
C THR A 82 5.14 -5.35 2.92
N PHE A 83 6.27 -5.56 2.23
CA PHE A 83 6.46 -5.15 0.84
C PHE A 83 6.63 -6.38 -0.01
N PHE A 84 6.00 -6.43 -1.18
CA PHE A 84 6.18 -7.52 -2.14
C PHE A 84 5.84 -7.05 -3.56
N GLU A 85 6.23 -7.84 -4.54
CA GLU A 85 5.91 -7.57 -5.94
C GLU A 85 4.80 -8.52 -6.41
N MET A 86 3.71 -7.93 -6.88
CA MET A 86 2.58 -8.65 -7.43
C MET A 86 2.70 -8.68 -8.96
N LEU A 87 2.86 -9.87 -9.52
CA LEU A 87 2.78 -10.12 -10.95
C LEU A 87 1.32 -10.04 -11.35
N GLY A 88 0.98 -9.05 -12.16
CA GLY A 88 -0.40 -8.74 -12.51
C GLY A 88 -0.67 -8.98 -13.99
N TYR A 89 -1.82 -9.59 -14.31
CA TYR A 89 -2.39 -9.44 -15.65
C TYR A 89 -3.91 -9.32 -15.61
N TRP A 90 -4.44 -8.59 -16.60
CA TRP A 90 -5.85 -8.21 -16.62
C TRP A 90 -6.49 -8.45 -17.98
N SER A 91 -7.75 -8.87 -17.91
CA SER A 91 -8.70 -8.85 -19.02
C SER A 91 -9.81 -7.85 -18.70
N LEU A 92 -9.92 -6.81 -19.51
CA LEU A 92 -10.93 -5.77 -19.42
C LEU A 92 -12.04 -6.05 -20.44
N GLY A 93 -12.90 -7.04 -20.14
CA GLY A 93 -13.99 -7.45 -21.03
C GLY A 93 -13.53 -8.08 -22.35
N ASP A 94 -12.53 -8.97 -22.30
CA ASP A 94 -11.99 -9.66 -23.48
C ASP A 94 -12.04 -11.20 -23.39
N TYR A 95 -11.35 -11.79 -22.43
CA TYR A 95 -11.46 -13.21 -22.04
C TYR A 95 -11.84 -13.34 -20.55
N PHE A 96 -12.20 -14.55 -20.09
CA PHE A 96 -12.66 -14.76 -18.72
C PHE A 96 -11.98 -15.96 -18.01
N LYS A 97 -12.74 -16.84 -17.34
CA LYS A 97 -12.16 -17.80 -16.39
C LYS A 97 -11.27 -18.83 -17.06
N LYS A 98 -11.81 -19.51 -18.07
CA LYS A 98 -11.13 -20.60 -18.77
C LYS A 98 -9.76 -20.18 -19.28
N GLU A 99 -9.70 -19.13 -20.11
CA GLU A 99 -8.43 -18.67 -20.69
C GLU A 99 -7.46 -18.19 -19.61
N SER A 100 -7.96 -17.49 -18.57
CA SER A 100 -7.10 -17.04 -17.47
C SER A 100 -6.48 -18.22 -16.71
N ILE A 101 -7.26 -19.26 -16.40
CA ILE A 101 -6.78 -20.47 -15.73
C ILE A 101 -5.69 -21.15 -16.55
N HIS A 102 -5.91 -21.30 -17.87
CA HIS A 102 -4.91 -21.86 -18.77
C HIS A 102 -3.63 -21.01 -18.82
N PHE A 103 -3.74 -19.69 -18.85
CA PHE A 103 -2.56 -18.81 -18.84
C PHE A 103 -1.75 -18.93 -17.54
N THR A 104 -2.40 -18.86 -16.37
CA THR A 104 -1.68 -19.01 -15.10
C THR A 104 -1.03 -20.39 -14.97
N PHE A 105 -1.76 -21.44 -15.32
CA PHE A 105 -1.24 -22.81 -15.22
C PHE A 105 -0.10 -23.09 -16.20
N ASP A 106 -0.20 -22.58 -17.43
CA ASP A 106 0.88 -22.66 -18.42
C ASP A 106 2.13 -21.90 -17.95
N PHE A 107 1.97 -20.74 -17.33
CA PHE A 107 3.10 -20.01 -16.77
C PHE A 107 3.81 -20.85 -15.71
N TYR A 108 3.07 -21.41 -14.76
CA TYR A 108 3.63 -22.24 -13.70
C TYR A 108 4.33 -23.50 -14.22
N THR A 109 3.70 -24.24 -15.13
CA THR A 109 4.21 -25.55 -15.55
C THR A 109 5.19 -25.46 -16.71
N LYS A 110 4.94 -24.61 -17.71
CA LYS A 110 5.77 -24.51 -18.92
C LYS A 110 6.92 -23.52 -18.78
N VAL A 111 6.76 -22.46 -17.99
CA VAL A 111 7.80 -21.42 -17.81
C VAL A 111 8.58 -21.64 -16.53
N LEU A 112 7.90 -21.83 -15.40
CA LEU A 112 8.56 -22.03 -14.10
C LEU A 112 8.97 -23.48 -13.84
N GLY A 113 8.40 -24.44 -14.58
CA GLY A 113 8.72 -25.86 -14.47
C GLY A 113 8.11 -26.54 -13.25
N PHE A 114 7.07 -25.96 -12.64
CA PHE A 114 6.37 -26.60 -11.54
C PHE A 114 5.67 -27.88 -12.01
N SER A 115 5.70 -28.90 -11.15
CA SER A 115 4.92 -30.10 -11.41
C SER A 115 3.45 -29.78 -11.17
N LYS A 116 2.60 -30.21 -12.11
CA LYS A 116 1.15 -30.25 -11.90
C LYS A 116 0.77 -30.99 -10.62
N ASN A 117 1.56 -32.01 -10.25
CA ASN A 117 1.34 -32.81 -9.05
C ASN A 117 1.79 -32.12 -7.76
N ASP A 118 2.21 -30.87 -7.81
CA ASP A 118 2.53 -30.08 -6.61
C ASP A 118 1.48 -28.97 -6.39
N ILE A 119 0.57 -28.78 -7.35
CA ILE A 119 -0.42 -27.70 -7.32
C ILE A 119 -1.76 -28.22 -6.81
N SER A 120 -2.25 -27.58 -5.75
CA SER A 120 -3.64 -27.66 -5.30
C SER A 120 -4.34 -26.35 -5.62
N VAL A 121 -5.65 -26.39 -5.83
CA VAL A 121 -6.44 -25.20 -6.19
C VAL A 121 -7.68 -25.07 -5.32
N THR A 122 -8.14 -23.84 -5.12
CA THR A 122 -9.39 -23.54 -4.42
C THR A 122 -10.40 -22.90 -5.37
N VAL A 123 -11.70 -23.12 -5.15
CA VAL A 123 -12.78 -22.49 -5.93
C VAL A 123 -13.97 -22.14 -5.05
N PHE A 124 -14.75 -21.14 -5.48
CA PHE A 124 -15.94 -20.70 -4.75
C PHE A 124 -17.07 -21.76 -4.81
N LYS A 125 -17.45 -22.29 -3.66
CA LYS A 125 -18.49 -23.32 -3.48
C LYS A 125 -19.92 -22.79 -3.61
N GLY A 126 -20.10 -21.48 -3.76
CA GLY A 126 -21.41 -20.83 -3.78
C GLY A 126 -21.87 -20.35 -2.40
N GLY A 127 -22.87 -19.49 -2.39
CA GLY A 127 -23.48 -18.95 -1.18
C GLY A 127 -24.85 -18.33 -1.45
N LYS A 128 -25.35 -17.55 -0.48
CA LYS A 128 -26.66 -16.87 -0.62
C LYS A 128 -26.67 -15.82 -1.73
N ASP A 129 -25.53 -15.17 -1.97
CA ASP A 129 -25.42 -14.02 -2.87
C ASP A 129 -25.05 -14.39 -4.30
N ALA A 130 -24.39 -15.55 -4.49
CA ALA A 130 -23.84 -15.97 -5.77
C ALA A 130 -23.74 -17.50 -5.89
N PRO A 131 -23.92 -18.07 -7.10
CA PRO A 131 -23.81 -19.51 -7.35
C PRO A 131 -22.37 -20.01 -7.20
N SER A 132 -22.22 -21.33 -7.15
CA SER A 132 -20.90 -21.98 -7.17
C SER A 132 -20.16 -21.74 -8.48
N ASP A 133 -18.84 -21.61 -8.42
CA ASP A 133 -17.98 -21.38 -9.58
C ASP A 133 -17.62 -22.68 -10.30
N ARG A 134 -18.63 -23.28 -10.95
CA ARG A 134 -18.47 -24.55 -11.67
C ARG A 134 -17.65 -24.42 -12.95
N GLU A 135 -17.58 -23.23 -13.54
CA GLU A 135 -16.73 -22.98 -14.70
C GLU A 135 -15.25 -23.16 -14.33
N SER A 136 -14.80 -22.55 -13.23
CA SER A 136 -13.42 -22.73 -12.75
C SER A 136 -13.15 -24.16 -12.30
N PHE A 137 -14.09 -24.78 -11.55
CA PHE A 137 -13.95 -26.18 -11.11
C PHE A 137 -13.77 -27.14 -12.30
N ASN A 138 -14.64 -27.06 -13.30
CA ASN A 138 -14.59 -27.93 -14.47
C ASN A 138 -13.36 -27.64 -15.33
N THR A 139 -12.92 -26.37 -15.44
CA THR A 139 -11.67 -26.05 -16.16
C THR A 139 -10.48 -26.73 -15.49
N TRP A 140 -10.36 -26.65 -14.16
CA TRP A 140 -9.29 -27.32 -13.42
C TRP A 140 -9.35 -28.85 -13.54
N LYS A 141 -10.54 -29.43 -13.39
CA LYS A 141 -10.73 -30.88 -13.39
C LYS A 141 -10.62 -31.49 -14.79
N ASP A 142 -11.35 -30.97 -15.75
CA ASP A 142 -11.59 -31.64 -17.03
C ASP A 142 -10.60 -31.19 -18.11
N GLU A 143 -10.15 -29.93 -18.07
CA GLU A 143 -9.24 -29.38 -19.09
C GLU A 143 -7.78 -29.39 -18.64
N ILE A 144 -7.49 -28.89 -17.43
CA ILE A 144 -6.14 -28.93 -16.86
C ILE A 144 -5.83 -30.33 -16.34
N GLY A 145 -6.82 -31.02 -15.77
CA GLY A 145 -6.70 -32.37 -15.23
C GLY A 145 -6.20 -32.43 -13.78
N ILE A 146 -6.36 -31.39 -12.98
CA ILE A 146 -6.04 -31.44 -11.55
C ILE A 146 -6.95 -32.48 -10.89
N PRO A 147 -6.41 -33.43 -10.10
CA PRO A 147 -7.23 -34.42 -9.40
C PRO A 147 -8.26 -33.75 -8.48
N GLU A 148 -9.48 -34.28 -8.42
CA GLU A 148 -10.60 -33.68 -7.70
C GLU A 148 -10.30 -33.51 -6.20
N GLU A 149 -9.54 -34.42 -5.60
CA GLU A 149 -9.08 -34.35 -4.21
C GLU A 149 -8.14 -33.17 -3.91
N ARG A 150 -7.67 -32.46 -4.94
CA ARG A 150 -6.85 -31.25 -4.85
C ARG A 150 -7.56 -29.99 -5.34
N ILE A 151 -8.85 -30.11 -5.65
CA ILE A 151 -9.73 -28.98 -5.96
C ILE A 151 -10.62 -28.75 -4.74
N TYR A 152 -10.23 -27.81 -3.89
CA TYR A 152 -10.93 -27.50 -2.66
C TYR A 152 -12.03 -26.47 -2.91
N GLU A 153 -13.23 -26.72 -2.39
CA GLU A 153 -14.35 -25.79 -2.53
C GLU A 153 -14.59 -25.02 -1.23
N TYR A 154 -14.34 -23.71 -1.21
CA TYR A 154 -14.55 -22.87 -0.02
C TYR A 154 -15.62 -21.80 -0.22
N ASP A 155 -16.09 -21.22 0.89
CA ASP A 155 -17.09 -20.15 0.84
C ASP A 155 -16.47 -18.79 0.54
N LYS A 156 -17.29 -17.76 0.71
CA LYS A 156 -16.96 -16.36 0.41
C LYS A 156 -15.81 -15.82 1.25
N LYS A 157 -15.50 -16.43 2.39
CA LYS A 157 -14.38 -15.99 3.24
C LYS A 157 -13.04 -16.25 2.54
N GLU A 158 -12.92 -17.37 1.85
CA GLU A 158 -11.67 -17.81 1.24
C GLU A 158 -11.66 -17.60 -0.28
N ASN A 159 -12.80 -17.78 -0.99
CA ASN A 159 -12.82 -17.74 -2.47
C ASN A 159 -13.70 -16.63 -3.07
N TRP A 160 -13.74 -15.48 -2.43
CA TRP A 160 -14.41 -14.31 -2.99
C TRP A 160 -13.62 -13.06 -2.76
N TRP A 161 -13.41 -12.31 -3.84
CA TRP A 161 -12.68 -11.08 -3.79
C TRP A 161 -13.61 -9.88 -3.95
N GLY A 162 -13.51 -8.94 -3.01
CA GLY A 162 -13.97 -7.57 -3.19
C GLY A 162 -15.05 -7.06 -2.23
N PRO A 163 -15.39 -5.76 -2.35
CA PRO A 163 -14.60 -4.72 -3.04
C PRO A 163 -13.42 -4.26 -2.18
N VAL A 164 -12.45 -3.55 -2.77
CA VAL A 164 -11.38 -2.81 -2.03
C VAL A 164 -11.98 -1.88 -0.98
N SER A 165 -13.20 -1.39 -1.25
CA SER A 165 -13.95 -0.46 -0.44
C SER A 165 -15.34 -1.01 -0.08
N ASP A 166 -16.20 -0.22 0.56
CA ASP A 166 -17.57 -0.66 0.90
C ASP A 166 -18.39 -1.06 -0.34
N THR A 167 -18.09 -0.43 -1.49
CA THR A 167 -18.69 -0.66 -2.81
C THR A 167 -17.62 -0.91 -3.88
N GLY A 168 -17.99 -1.54 -5.00
CA GLY A 168 -17.07 -1.74 -6.12
C GLY A 168 -17.20 -3.10 -6.82
N PRO A 169 -16.35 -3.34 -7.84
CA PRO A 169 -16.31 -4.61 -8.56
C PRO A 169 -15.79 -5.72 -7.65
N CYS A 170 -16.36 -6.92 -7.80
CA CYS A 170 -16.08 -8.09 -6.97
C CYS A 170 -16.49 -9.37 -7.70
N GLY A 171 -16.10 -10.53 -7.17
CA GLY A 171 -16.52 -11.82 -7.70
C GLY A 171 -15.79 -13.00 -7.09
N PRO A 172 -16.11 -14.23 -7.55
CA PRO A 172 -15.40 -15.42 -7.12
C PRO A 172 -13.95 -15.38 -7.58
N CYS A 173 -13.09 -16.08 -6.86
CA CYS A 173 -11.71 -16.33 -7.30
C CYS A 173 -11.39 -17.83 -7.25
N THR A 174 -10.33 -18.18 -7.95
CA THR A 174 -9.62 -19.45 -7.76
C THR A 174 -8.18 -19.14 -7.38
N GLU A 175 -7.66 -19.86 -6.39
CA GLU A 175 -6.31 -19.62 -5.86
C GLU A 175 -5.50 -20.91 -5.99
N MET A 176 -4.20 -20.75 -6.16
CA MET A 176 -3.27 -21.85 -6.43
C MET A 176 -2.25 -21.95 -5.31
N PHE A 177 -2.03 -23.17 -4.82
CA PHE A 177 -1.17 -23.45 -3.68
C PHE A 177 -0.14 -24.52 -4.03
N ILE A 178 1.06 -24.39 -3.48
CA ILE A 178 2.06 -25.46 -3.47
C ILE A 178 2.17 -26.04 -2.06
N ASP A 179 2.22 -27.37 -1.98
CA ASP A 179 2.49 -28.11 -0.75
C ASP A 179 3.99 -28.04 -0.40
N THR A 180 4.33 -27.60 0.81
CA THR A 180 5.70 -27.44 1.30
C THR A 180 6.31 -28.75 1.81
N GLY A 181 5.54 -29.85 1.83
CA GLY A 181 5.94 -31.15 2.36
C GLY A 181 5.78 -31.28 3.88
N ILE A 182 5.18 -30.29 4.54
CA ILE A 182 4.84 -30.36 5.96
C ILE A 182 3.70 -31.38 6.16
N ASN A 183 3.78 -32.16 7.24
CA ASN A 183 2.75 -33.13 7.57
C ASN A 183 1.41 -32.44 7.89
N ASP A 184 0.30 -33.13 7.65
CA ASP A 184 -1.02 -32.60 8.00
C ASP A 184 -1.12 -32.26 9.48
N CYS A 185 -1.61 -31.06 9.77
CA CYS A 185 -1.85 -30.61 11.15
C CYS A 185 -3.16 -31.16 11.75
N GLY A 186 -3.90 -31.98 10.99
CA GLY A 186 -5.17 -32.57 11.39
C GLY A 186 -5.98 -33.08 10.20
N PRO A 187 -7.15 -33.69 10.46
CA PRO A 187 -7.99 -34.32 9.41
C PRO A 187 -8.57 -33.32 8.39
N ASN A 188 -8.63 -32.04 8.74
CA ASN A 188 -9.16 -30.98 7.87
C ASN A 188 -8.03 -30.06 7.34
N CYS A 189 -6.78 -30.56 7.32
CA CYS A 189 -5.65 -29.82 6.76
C CYS A 189 -5.89 -29.58 5.25
N GLY A 190 -5.71 -28.34 4.82
CA GLY A 190 -5.96 -27.92 3.45
C GLY A 190 -5.52 -26.47 3.23
N PRO A 191 -5.70 -25.92 2.02
CA PRO A 191 -5.23 -24.58 1.67
C PRO A 191 -5.70 -23.44 2.58
N ALA A 192 -6.88 -23.55 3.20
CA ALA A 192 -7.38 -22.55 4.15
C ALA A 192 -6.76 -22.63 5.57
N CYS A 193 -5.72 -23.45 5.77
CA CYS A 193 -5.10 -23.66 7.07
C CYS A 193 -3.79 -22.85 7.23
N ASN A 194 -3.59 -22.25 8.41
CA ASN A 194 -2.40 -21.47 8.75
C ASN A 194 -1.26 -22.34 9.32
N CYS A 195 -1.03 -23.53 8.76
CA CYS A 195 -0.01 -24.47 9.23
C CYS A 195 1.27 -24.50 8.37
N ASP A 196 1.41 -23.55 7.44
CA ASP A 196 2.52 -23.43 6.47
C ASP A 196 2.68 -24.60 5.48
N LYS A 197 1.80 -25.60 5.55
CA LYS A 197 1.78 -26.71 4.58
C LYS A 197 1.46 -26.22 3.18
N PHE A 198 0.52 -25.30 3.03
CA PHE A 198 0.12 -24.76 1.74
C PHE A 198 0.54 -23.30 1.65
N VAL A 199 1.30 -22.97 0.61
CA VAL A 199 1.68 -21.60 0.29
C VAL A 199 0.94 -21.18 -0.96
N GLU A 200 0.09 -20.16 -0.84
CA GLU A 200 -0.61 -19.56 -1.99
C GLU A 200 0.41 -18.85 -2.88
N ILE A 201 0.53 -19.29 -4.14
CA ILE A 201 1.47 -18.71 -5.11
C ILE A 201 0.81 -17.66 -6.02
N GLY A 202 -0.53 -17.62 -6.06
CA GLY A 202 -1.30 -16.57 -6.72
C GLY A 202 -2.77 -16.91 -6.84
N ASN A 203 -3.53 -15.97 -7.37
CA ASN A 203 -4.97 -16.08 -7.56
C ASN A 203 -5.43 -15.47 -8.88
N ASN A 204 -6.55 -16.01 -9.37
CA ASN A 204 -7.31 -15.47 -10.49
C ASN A 204 -8.68 -15.03 -9.96
N VAL A 205 -8.92 -13.72 -9.94
CA VAL A 205 -10.17 -13.08 -9.54
C VAL A 205 -11.04 -12.82 -10.76
N PHE A 206 -12.31 -13.23 -10.67
CA PHE A 206 -13.28 -13.14 -11.76
C PHE A 206 -14.36 -12.13 -11.42
N MET A 207 -14.09 -10.85 -11.70
CA MET A 207 -15.02 -9.76 -11.41
C MET A 207 -16.20 -9.80 -12.38
N GLU A 208 -17.34 -10.27 -11.89
CA GLU A 208 -18.61 -10.30 -12.63
C GLU A 208 -19.77 -9.66 -11.85
N TYR A 209 -19.49 -9.16 -10.63
CA TYR A 209 -20.46 -8.49 -9.78
C TYR A 209 -19.98 -7.10 -9.32
N PHE A 210 -20.92 -6.21 -9.07
CA PHE A 210 -20.72 -4.93 -8.40
C PHE A 210 -21.48 -4.95 -7.08
N LYS A 211 -20.79 -4.69 -5.96
CA LYS A 211 -21.43 -4.51 -4.66
C LYS A 211 -21.82 -3.05 -4.50
N ASN A 212 -23.11 -2.79 -4.36
CA ASN A 212 -23.64 -1.44 -4.15
C ASN A 212 -23.59 -1.03 -2.66
N ALA A 213 -23.98 0.21 -2.35
CA ALA A 213 -23.91 0.79 -1.01
C ALA A 213 -24.84 0.07 0.00
N GLU A 214 -25.91 -0.56 -0.49
CA GLU A 214 -26.84 -1.38 0.29
C GLU A 214 -26.30 -2.80 0.55
N GLY A 215 -25.12 -3.14 0.03
CA GLY A 215 -24.48 -4.45 0.16
C GLY A 215 -25.03 -5.52 -0.78
N LYS A 216 -25.85 -5.14 -1.77
CA LYS A 216 -26.40 -6.05 -2.78
C LYS A 216 -25.41 -6.20 -3.94
N PHE A 217 -25.37 -7.41 -4.50
CA PHE A 217 -24.54 -7.77 -5.64
C PHE A 217 -25.36 -7.67 -6.93
N GLU A 218 -24.91 -6.83 -7.85
CA GLU A 218 -25.48 -6.63 -9.18
C GLU A 218 -24.49 -7.13 -10.23
N LYS A 219 -24.94 -7.54 -11.42
CA LYS A 219 -23.99 -7.99 -12.46
C LYS A 219 -23.28 -6.79 -13.08
N LEU A 220 -21.98 -6.91 -13.29
CA LEU A 220 -21.22 -5.92 -14.07
C LEU A 220 -21.60 -5.99 -15.55
N GLU A 221 -21.55 -4.85 -16.23
CA GLU A 221 -21.79 -4.75 -17.68
C GLU A 221 -20.75 -5.56 -18.48
N GLN A 222 -19.50 -5.53 -18.03
CA GLN A 222 -18.41 -6.35 -18.55
C GLN A 222 -17.85 -7.25 -17.46
N LYS A 223 -17.45 -8.46 -17.85
CA LYS A 223 -16.70 -9.37 -16.98
C LYS A 223 -15.22 -9.08 -17.09
N ASN A 224 -14.52 -9.02 -15.96
CA ASN A 224 -13.09 -8.77 -15.95
C ASN A 224 -12.33 -9.91 -15.26
N VAL A 225 -11.08 -10.06 -15.65
CA VAL A 225 -10.11 -10.90 -14.96
C VAL A 225 -9.09 -10.00 -14.32
N ASP A 226 -8.82 -10.24 -13.04
CA ASP A 226 -7.73 -9.67 -12.26
C ASP A 226 -6.90 -10.81 -11.70
N VAL A 227 -5.63 -10.90 -12.08
CA VAL A 227 -4.72 -11.94 -11.60
C VAL A 227 -3.61 -11.30 -10.80
N GLY A 228 -3.33 -11.87 -9.63
CA GLY A 228 -2.20 -11.48 -8.79
C GLY A 228 -1.38 -12.70 -8.39
N LEU A 229 -0.12 -12.77 -8.84
CA LEU A 229 0.83 -13.82 -8.45
C LEU A 229 1.95 -13.22 -7.59
N GLY A 230 2.31 -13.89 -6.50
CA GLY A 230 3.32 -13.37 -5.57
C GLY A 230 4.74 -13.67 -6.05
N LEU A 231 5.51 -12.66 -6.49
CA LEU A 231 6.87 -12.87 -7.00
C LEU A 231 7.73 -13.63 -5.99
N GLU A 232 7.78 -13.16 -4.75
CA GLU A 232 8.63 -13.71 -3.70
C GLU A 232 8.33 -15.18 -3.42
N ARG A 233 7.04 -15.55 -3.41
CA ARG A 233 6.60 -16.93 -3.19
C ARG A 233 6.94 -17.82 -4.40
N LEU A 234 6.77 -17.34 -5.63
CA LEU A 234 7.20 -18.07 -6.83
C LEU A 234 8.72 -18.27 -6.87
N VAL A 235 9.49 -17.23 -6.52
CA VAL A 235 10.95 -17.29 -6.45
C VAL A 235 11.41 -18.30 -5.40
N MET A 236 10.75 -18.35 -4.23
CA MET A 236 11.02 -19.35 -3.19
C MET A 236 11.00 -20.77 -3.76
N PHE A 237 9.94 -21.15 -4.48
CA PHE A 237 9.82 -22.49 -5.06
C PHE A 237 10.78 -22.72 -6.23
N THR A 238 10.93 -21.76 -7.16
CA THR A 238 11.85 -21.92 -8.29
C THR A 238 13.33 -21.96 -7.89
N GLN A 239 13.67 -21.56 -6.66
CA GLN A 239 15.02 -21.67 -6.09
C GLN A 239 15.15 -22.80 -5.06
N ASN A 240 14.10 -23.60 -4.87
CA ASN A 240 14.04 -24.68 -3.90
C ASN A 240 14.42 -24.21 -2.48
N LYS A 241 13.85 -23.08 -2.06
CA LYS A 241 14.04 -22.47 -0.74
C LYS A 241 12.86 -22.76 0.16
N LYS A 242 13.10 -22.76 1.47
CA LYS A 242 12.05 -23.03 2.47
C LYS A 242 11.28 -21.78 2.87
N THR A 243 11.91 -20.61 2.70
CA THR A 243 11.29 -19.33 3.02
C THR A 243 11.61 -18.30 1.95
N VAL A 244 10.76 -17.29 1.82
CA VAL A 244 11.00 -16.15 0.92
C VAL A 244 12.30 -15.41 1.26
N PHE A 245 12.73 -15.47 2.52
CA PHE A 245 13.93 -14.80 3.04
C PHE A 245 15.25 -15.48 2.65
N GLU A 246 15.20 -16.74 2.19
CA GLU A 246 16.37 -17.47 1.69
C GLU A 246 16.61 -17.26 0.18
N THR A 247 15.72 -16.52 -0.48
CA THR A 247 15.80 -16.26 -1.92
C THR A 247 16.86 -15.20 -2.26
N ASP A 248 17.21 -15.12 -3.55
CA ASP A 248 18.12 -14.10 -4.04
C ASP A 248 17.65 -12.66 -3.76
N LEU A 249 16.36 -12.44 -3.48
CA LEU A 249 15.81 -11.13 -3.10
C LEU A 249 16.23 -10.67 -1.70
N PHE A 250 16.51 -11.60 -0.79
CA PHE A 250 16.77 -11.30 0.62
C PHE A 250 18.14 -11.77 1.12
N GLU A 251 18.78 -12.74 0.44
CA GLU A 251 20.02 -13.37 0.89
C GLU A 251 21.10 -12.37 1.33
N SER A 252 21.26 -11.27 0.58
CA SER A 252 22.28 -10.26 0.86
C SER A 252 21.92 -9.39 2.06
N ALA A 253 20.63 -9.05 2.23
CA ALA A 253 20.16 -8.28 3.37
C ALA A 253 20.24 -9.11 4.66
N VAL A 254 19.79 -10.37 4.59
CA VAL A 254 19.89 -11.36 5.68
C VAL A 254 21.35 -11.54 6.10
N ALA A 255 22.26 -11.78 5.15
CA ALA A 255 23.68 -11.90 5.45
C ALA A 255 24.26 -10.64 6.11
N LYS A 256 23.85 -9.45 5.65
CA LYS A 256 24.31 -8.19 6.26
C LYS A 256 23.80 -8.01 7.69
N ILE A 257 22.56 -8.38 7.97
CA ILE A 257 21.99 -8.30 9.33
C ILE A 257 22.72 -9.30 10.24
N GLN A 258 22.98 -10.51 9.77
CA GLN A 258 23.72 -11.53 10.52
C GLN A 258 25.18 -11.14 10.79
N GLU A 259 25.83 -10.44 9.85
CA GLU A 259 27.18 -9.88 10.03
C GLU A 259 27.23 -8.86 11.17
N LEU A 260 26.18 -8.05 11.31
CA LEU A 260 26.08 -7.00 12.33
C LEU A 260 25.58 -7.52 13.68
N ALA A 261 24.93 -8.68 13.70
CA ALA A 261 24.36 -9.29 14.89
C ALA A 261 25.43 -9.94 15.79
N ASN A 262 25.20 -9.87 17.10
CA ASN A 262 26.08 -10.43 18.12
C ASN A 262 25.52 -11.73 18.75
N THR A 263 24.35 -12.21 18.31
CA THR A 263 23.67 -13.40 18.85
C THR A 263 23.41 -14.48 17.76
N LYS A 264 23.33 -15.76 18.16
CA LYS A 264 23.16 -16.92 17.25
C LYS A 264 22.00 -17.87 17.64
N SER A 265 20.95 -17.39 18.33
CA SER A 265 19.80 -18.23 18.76
C SER A 265 18.75 -18.43 17.64
N SER A 266 17.82 -19.38 17.77
CA SER A 266 16.70 -19.52 16.81
C SER A 266 15.78 -18.29 16.76
N ASP A 267 15.57 -17.61 17.89
CA ASP A 267 14.84 -16.33 17.95
C ASP A 267 15.54 -15.22 17.13
N SER A 268 16.83 -15.40 16.84
CA SER A 268 17.57 -14.52 15.93
C SER A 268 17.06 -14.65 14.49
N GLU A 269 16.60 -15.82 14.05
CA GLU A 269 16.21 -16.00 12.65
C GLU A 269 14.92 -15.24 12.30
N ASN A 270 13.89 -15.35 13.13
CA ASN A 270 12.65 -14.58 12.97
C ASN A 270 12.92 -13.07 13.02
N SER A 271 13.75 -12.61 13.97
CA SER A 271 14.15 -11.21 14.07
C SER A 271 14.92 -10.73 12.84
N VAL A 272 15.83 -11.54 12.28
CA VAL A 272 16.54 -11.22 11.04
C VAL A 272 15.58 -11.07 9.86
N ARG A 273 14.58 -11.95 9.75
CA ARG A 273 13.55 -11.88 8.69
C ARG A 273 12.70 -10.61 8.80
N ILE A 274 12.23 -10.28 10.01
CA ILE A 274 11.46 -9.05 10.26
C ILE A 274 12.27 -7.81 9.91
N VAL A 275 13.55 -7.75 10.33
CA VAL A 275 14.44 -6.64 9.98
C VAL A 275 14.61 -6.52 8.46
N ALA A 276 14.84 -7.63 7.77
CA ALA A 276 15.04 -7.65 6.33
C ALA A 276 13.80 -7.16 5.55
N ASP A 277 12.60 -7.66 5.90
CA ASP A 277 11.35 -7.22 5.28
C ASP A 277 11.06 -5.74 5.56
N HIS A 278 11.06 -5.34 6.84
CA HIS A 278 10.62 -4.01 7.21
C HIS A 278 11.55 -2.92 6.70
N LEU A 279 12.86 -3.17 6.66
CA LEU A 279 13.81 -2.23 6.05
C LEU A 279 13.71 -2.22 4.52
N ARG A 280 13.33 -3.33 3.87
CA ARG A 280 12.99 -3.33 2.44
C ARG A 280 11.78 -2.43 2.19
N SER A 281 10.70 -2.63 2.93
CA SER A 281 9.47 -1.87 2.82
C SER A 281 9.68 -0.37 3.10
N ALA A 282 10.39 -0.03 4.19
CA ALA A 282 10.74 1.35 4.52
C ALA A 282 11.66 2.01 3.48
N THR A 283 12.62 1.26 2.91
CA THR A 283 13.51 1.76 1.84
C THR A 283 12.71 2.17 0.60
N PHE A 284 11.75 1.35 0.18
CA PHE A 284 10.87 1.67 -0.94
C PHE A 284 9.96 2.86 -0.65
N ALA A 285 9.36 2.92 0.54
CA ALA A 285 8.52 4.06 0.93
C ALA A 285 9.32 5.39 0.96
N LEU A 286 10.56 5.37 1.48
CA LEU A 286 11.44 6.53 1.50
C LEU A 286 11.94 6.95 0.11
N ALA A 287 12.14 5.99 -0.80
CA ALA A 287 12.46 6.29 -2.20
C ALA A 287 11.34 7.14 -2.86
N GLU A 288 10.08 6.85 -2.52
CA GLU A 288 8.93 7.67 -2.93
C GLU A 288 8.66 8.86 -1.99
N LYS A 289 9.63 9.24 -1.15
CA LYS A 289 9.63 10.40 -0.24
C LYS A 289 8.52 10.38 0.82
N ILE A 290 8.09 9.18 1.23
CA ILE A 290 7.12 9.01 2.32
C ILE A 290 7.89 9.01 3.64
N LEU A 291 7.82 10.13 4.36
CA LEU A 291 8.60 10.34 5.59
C LEU A 291 7.94 9.72 6.84
N PRO A 292 8.74 9.21 7.80
CA PRO A 292 8.24 8.76 9.11
C PRO A 292 7.48 9.87 9.86
N SER A 293 6.26 9.60 10.30
CA SER A 293 5.38 10.58 10.95
C SER A 293 4.51 9.92 12.04
N ASN A 294 3.70 10.70 12.76
CA ASN A 294 2.74 10.18 13.75
C ASN A 294 1.38 9.79 13.15
N ILE A 295 1.16 10.06 11.86
CA ILE A 295 -0.15 9.92 11.20
C ILE A 295 -0.04 9.27 9.83
N ASP A 296 -1.16 8.68 9.39
CA ASP A 296 -1.38 8.15 8.04
C ASP A 296 -0.20 7.26 7.56
N ARG A 297 0.24 7.43 6.31
CA ARG A 297 1.36 6.69 5.70
C ARG A 297 2.66 6.83 6.49
N GLY A 298 2.92 8.02 7.03
CA GLY A 298 4.12 8.26 7.81
C GLY A 298 4.15 7.45 9.11
N TYR A 299 2.98 7.17 9.71
CA TYR A 299 2.88 6.26 10.86
C TYR A 299 3.33 4.85 10.49
N VAL A 300 2.89 4.34 9.33
CA VAL A 300 3.28 3.02 8.83
C VAL A 300 4.79 2.94 8.61
N VAL A 301 5.38 3.90 7.89
CA VAL A 301 6.84 3.94 7.65
C VAL A 301 7.61 4.01 8.97
N ARG A 302 7.13 4.83 9.92
CA ARG A 302 7.70 4.90 11.26
C ARG A 302 7.61 3.56 12.01
N ARG A 303 6.46 2.88 11.97
CA ARG A 303 6.24 1.59 12.63
C ARG A 303 7.20 0.53 12.08
N LEU A 304 7.33 0.44 10.76
CA LEU A 304 8.25 -0.49 10.08
C LEU A 304 9.70 -0.27 10.54
N ILE A 305 10.19 0.98 10.48
CA ILE A 305 11.56 1.32 10.89
C ILE A 305 11.78 1.00 12.38
N ARG A 306 10.86 1.41 13.26
CA ARG A 306 11.01 1.21 14.71
C ARG A 306 10.94 -0.25 15.12
N ARG A 307 10.08 -1.05 14.49
CA ARG A 307 10.01 -2.50 14.70
C ARG A 307 11.31 -3.17 14.21
N ALA A 308 11.84 -2.78 13.04
CA ALA A 308 13.15 -3.25 12.60
C ALA A 308 14.27 -2.91 13.60
N ILE A 309 14.34 -1.66 14.10
CA ILE A 309 15.34 -1.26 15.11
C ILE A 309 15.21 -2.09 16.38
N ARG A 310 13.99 -2.36 16.84
CA ARG A 310 13.73 -3.21 18.01
C ARG A 310 14.29 -4.61 17.83
N HIS A 311 14.00 -5.26 16.70
CA HIS A 311 14.53 -6.58 16.39
C HIS A 311 16.04 -6.55 16.21
N GLY A 312 16.61 -5.48 15.65
CA GLY A 312 18.06 -5.24 15.64
C GLY A 312 18.66 -5.24 17.05
N LYS A 313 18.01 -4.60 18.03
CA LYS A 313 18.43 -4.66 19.44
C LYS A 313 18.31 -6.06 20.05
N LEU A 314 17.31 -6.86 19.68
CA LEU A 314 17.22 -8.26 20.11
C LEU A 314 18.36 -9.12 19.54
N LEU A 315 18.85 -8.77 18.34
CA LEU A 315 20.02 -9.37 17.71
C LEU A 315 21.36 -8.88 18.29
N GLY A 316 21.32 -7.95 19.25
CA GLY A 316 22.51 -7.33 19.85
C GLY A 316 23.23 -6.34 18.93
N ILE A 317 22.51 -5.73 17.98
CA ILE A 317 23.05 -4.69 17.09
C ILE A 317 23.03 -3.35 17.82
N ASP A 318 24.22 -2.86 18.21
CA ASP A 318 24.34 -1.63 19.00
C ASP A 318 24.49 -0.37 18.16
N ASP A 319 25.22 -0.46 17.05
CA ASP A 319 25.47 0.63 16.12
C ASP A 319 24.31 0.88 15.15
N ILE A 320 24.35 2.04 14.47
CA ILE A 320 23.43 2.39 13.39
C ILE A 320 23.54 1.36 12.27
N PHE A 321 22.46 0.63 12.00
CA PHE A 321 22.47 -0.45 11.01
C PHE A 321 21.42 -0.30 9.90
N THR A 322 20.36 0.49 10.14
CA THR A 322 19.23 0.57 9.19
C THR A 322 19.67 1.05 7.81
N SER A 323 20.54 2.06 7.76
CA SER A 323 21.13 2.57 6.52
C SER A 323 22.08 1.57 5.84
N GLU A 324 22.82 0.75 6.61
CA GLU A 324 23.72 -0.27 6.06
C GLU A 324 22.96 -1.41 5.38
N VAL A 325 21.86 -1.87 5.98
CA VAL A 325 20.98 -2.86 5.36
C VAL A 325 20.29 -2.28 4.12
N SER A 326 19.84 -1.03 4.18
CA SER A 326 19.23 -0.34 3.04
C SER A 326 20.18 -0.24 1.83
N LYS A 327 21.50 0.00 2.04
CA LYS A 327 22.49 -0.03 0.94
C LYS A 327 22.48 -1.33 0.16
N VAL A 328 22.34 -2.46 0.86
CA VAL A 328 22.30 -3.79 0.24
C VAL A 328 21.00 -3.99 -0.53
N ILE A 329 19.87 -3.56 0.03
CA ILE A 329 18.56 -3.59 -0.63
C ILE A 329 18.58 -2.74 -1.92
N ILE A 330 19.09 -1.51 -1.86
CA ILE A 330 19.20 -0.61 -3.02
C ILE A 330 20.12 -1.22 -4.09
N ARG A 331 21.23 -1.85 -3.69
CA ARG A 331 22.10 -2.55 -4.64
C ARG A 331 21.37 -3.70 -5.34
N LYS A 332 20.55 -4.47 -4.61
CA LYS A 332 19.82 -5.62 -5.15
C LYS A 332 18.67 -5.21 -6.07
N MET A 333 17.94 -4.15 -5.71
CA MET A 333 16.67 -3.78 -6.35
C MET A 333 16.78 -2.57 -7.29
N GLY A 334 17.83 -1.77 -7.17
CA GLY A 334 17.97 -0.48 -7.88
C GLY A 334 18.23 -0.57 -9.38
N SER A 335 18.41 -1.76 -9.96
CA SER A 335 18.35 -1.94 -11.42
C SER A 335 16.92 -2.02 -11.93
N VAL A 336 16.00 -2.55 -11.11
CA VAL A 336 14.57 -2.69 -11.44
C VAL A 336 13.82 -1.40 -11.13
N TYR A 337 14.21 -0.75 -10.02
CA TYR A 337 13.60 0.46 -9.46
C TYR A 337 14.66 1.56 -9.33
N PRO A 338 14.92 2.33 -10.40
CA PRO A 338 15.95 3.39 -10.41
C PRO A 338 15.77 4.44 -9.31
N GLU A 339 14.53 4.71 -8.90
CA GLU A 339 14.19 5.67 -7.87
C GLU A 339 14.85 5.35 -6.52
N LEU A 340 15.22 4.09 -6.27
CA LEU A 340 16.01 3.68 -5.11
C LEU A 340 17.42 4.28 -5.14
N LYS A 341 18.07 4.25 -6.31
CA LYS A 341 19.42 4.80 -6.50
C LYS A 341 19.39 6.31 -6.55
N ASP A 342 18.44 6.88 -7.28
CA ASP A 342 18.29 8.34 -7.42
C ASP A 342 18.09 9.02 -6.06
N ASN A 343 17.47 8.31 -5.12
CA ASN A 343 17.17 8.81 -3.78
C ASN A 343 18.03 8.20 -2.66
N GLU A 344 19.09 7.47 -2.97
CA GLU A 344 19.83 6.65 -1.99
C GLU A 344 20.35 7.47 -0.79
N LYS A 345 20.91 8.66 -1.04
CA LYS A 345 21.45 9.54 0.02
C LYS A 345 20.35 9.98 0.98
N PHE A 346 19.20 10.39 0.43
CA PHE A 346 18.03 10.80 1.20
C PHE A 346 17.48 9.64 2.04
N ILE A 347 17.42 8.43 1.47
CA ILE A 347 16.97 7.23 2.18
C ILE A 347 17.88 6.94 3.37
N TYR A 348 19.21 6.97 3.17
CA TYR A 348 20.17 6.72 4.24
C TYR A 348 20.08 7.73 5.37
N GLU A 349 19.96 9.02 5.02
CA GLU A 349 19.85 10.11 5.99
C GLU A 349 18.58 9.99 6.85
N GLU A 350 17.41 9.75 6.23
CA GLU A 350 16.15 9.65 6.98
C GLU A 350 16.06 8.37 7.82
N LEU A 351 16.59 7.23 7.35
CA LEU A 351 16.71 6.01 8.16
C LEU A 351 17.59 6.24 9.39
N LYS A 352 18.80 6.80 9.18
CA LYS A 352 19.75 7.08 10.27
C LYS A 352 19.15 8.05 11.29
N LYS A 353 18.51 9.12 10.82
CA LYS A 353 17.86 10.11 11.68
C LYS A 353 16.73 9.52 12.52
N GLU A 354 15.89 8.66 11.94
CA GLU A 354 14.82 8.00 12.71
C GLU A 354 15.39 6.96 13.69
N GLU A 355 16.46 6.25 13.31
CA GLU A 355 17.16 5.30 14.19
C GLU A 355 17.83 5.98 15.39
N GLU A 356 18.60 7.04 15.17
CA GLU A 356 19.22 7.85 16.22
C GLU A 356 18.18 8.43 17.17
N LYS A 357 17.06 8.91 16.63
CA LYS A 357 15.94 9.43 17.41
C LYS A 357 15.29 8.35 18.25
N PHE A 358 15.02 7.18 17.65
CA PHE A 358 14.32 6.11 18.34
C PHE A 358 15.18 5.39 19.37
N ASN A 359 16.47 5.16 19.10
CA ASN A 359 17.39 4.52 20.04
C ASN A 359 17.44 5.25 21.39
N LYS A 360 17.47 6.60 21.37
CA LYS A 360 17.40 7.42 22.59
C LYS A 360 16.15 7.12 23.42
N THR A 361 14.99 7.01 22.77
CA THR A 361 13.71 6.75 23.45
C THR A 361 13.50 5.27 23.79
N LEU A 362 14.07 4.35 23.02
CA LEU A 362 13.89 2.91 23.15
C LEU A 362 14.52 2.40 24.44
N GLU A 363 15.74 2.83 24.75
CA GLU A 363 16.42 2.42 26.00
C GLU A 363 15.65 2.86 27.25
N GLU A 364 15.16 4.11 27.25
CA GLU A 364 14.37 4.64 28.35
C GLU A 364 13.02 3.94 28.47
N GLY A 365 12.34 3.70 27.34
CA GLY A 365 11.07 2.98 27.29
C GLY A 365 11.20 1.53 27.76
N LEU A 366 12.23 0.79 27.31
CA LEU A 366 12.50 -0.58 27.75
C LEU A 366 12.83 -0.63 29.25
N LYS A 367 13.64 0.31 29.77
CA LYS A 367 13.89 0.41 31.22
C LYS A 367 12.60 0.67 32.00
N LYS A 368 11.68 1.48 31.47
CA LYS A 368 10.38 1.78 32.11
C LYS A 368 9.44 0.58 32.09
N ILE A 369 9.33 -0.11 30.96
CA ILE A 369 8.58 -1.36 30.81
C ILE A 369 9.16 -2.40 31.77
N GLN A 370 10.47 -2.60 31.77
CA GLN A 370 11.16 -3.53 32.66
C GLN A 370 10.95 -3.17 34.14
N ARG A 371 11.01 -1.90 34.55
CA ARG A 371 10.70 -1.49 35.93
C ARG A 371 9.25 -1.76 36.31
N ARG A 372 8.30 -1.57 35.39
CA ARG A 372 6.87 -1.87 35.59
C ARG A 372 6.59 -3.37 35.67
N ILE A 373 7.34 -4.18 34.93
CA ILE A 373 7.21 -5.65 34.89
C ILE A 373 7.95 -6.31 36.06
N ILE A 374 9.20 -5.91 36.34
CA ILE A 374 10.06 -6.48 37.40
C ILE A 374 9.70 -5.95 38.79
N GLY A 375 9.21 -4.71 38.91
CA GLY A 375 8.77 -4.13 40.20
C GLY A 375 7.48 -4.74 40.76
N GLY A 376 6.98 -5.82 40.14
CA GLY A 376 5.59 -6.25 40.23
C GLY A 376 4.66 -5.22 39.58
N PHE A 377 3.46 -5.64 39.21
CA PHE A 377 2.35 -4.75 38.84
C PHE A 377 1.86 -3.86 40.01
N GLY A 378 2.77 -3.40 40.87
CA GLY A 378 2.51 -2.74 42.15
C GLY A 378 3.35 -1.50 42.45
N ALA A 379 4.23 -1.05 41.55
CA ALA A 379 4.90 0.24 41.70
C ALA A 379 4.26 1.29 40.79
N ALA A 380 3.21 1.94 41.28
CA ALA A 380 2.69 3.17 40.69
C ALA A 380 3.83 4.22 40.62
N PRO A 381 4.05 4.95 39.51
CA PRO A 381 4.91 6.12 39.54
C PRO A 381 4.28 7.27 40.35
N PHE A 382 2.97 7.20 40.64
CA PHE A 382 2.21 8.18 41.39
C PHE A 382 1.03 7.51 42.13
N GLY A 383 1.25 7.07 43.37
CA GLY A 383 0.24 6.88 44.43
C GLY A 383 -1.18 6.43 44.07
N GLY A 384 -1.35 5.24 43.47
CA GLY A 384 -2.66 4.61 43.28
C GLY A 384 -2.70 3.20 43.88
N GLN A 385 -3.79 2.84 44.56
CA GLN A 385 -3.99 1.56 45.23
C GLN A 385 -3.96 0.35 44.28
N VAL A 386 -3.46 -0.76 44.82
CA VAL A 386 -3.14 -2.04 44.18
C VAL A 386 -4.40 -2.90 44.02
N SER A 387 -4.61 -3.51 42.84
CA SER A 387 -5.48 -4.67 42.69
C SER A 387 -4.66 -5.89 42.22
N LYS A 388 -4.93 -7.04 42.84
CA LYS A 388 -4.23 -8.33 42.67
C LYS A 388 -4.57 -9.06 41.35
N GLU A 389 -5.08 -8.35 40.35
CA GLU A 389 -5.69 -8.93 39.12
C GLU A 389 -5.05 -8.48 37.79
N ALA A 390 -4.06 -7.61 37.78
CA ALA A 390 -3.67 -6.93 36.54
C ALA A 390 -2.54 -7.65 35.75
N ASN A 391 -2.85 -8.73 35.02
CA ASN A 391 -1.99 -9.27 33.95
C ASN A 391 -2.09 -8.41 32.66
N THR A 392 -2.20 -7.09 32.81
CA THR A 392 -2.58 -6.14 31.76
C THR A 392 -1.90 -4.79 31.96
N ILE A 393 -1.18 -4.31 30.95
CA ILE A 393 -0.67 -2.93 30.85
C ILE A 393 -1.88 -2.00 30.63
N SER A 394 -2.04 -1.00 31.50
CA SER A 394 -3.17 -0.08 31.39
C SER A 394 -3.12 0.75 30.11
N GLY A 395 -4.28 1.14 29.59
CA GLY A 395 -4.37 1.98 28.41
C GLY A 395 -3.63 3.31 28.56
N LYS A 396 -3.64 3.88 29.76
CA LYS A 396 -2.88 5.09 30.12
C LYS A 396 -1.37 4.87 30.04
N ASP A 397 -0.87 3.75 30.56
CA ASP A 397 0.56 3.46 30.52
C ASP A 397 1.03 3.19 29.08
N ALA A 398 0.23 2.47 28.29
CA ALA A 398 0.47 2.27 26.87
C ALA A 398 0.44 3.60 26.09
N PHE A 399 -0.49 4.50 26.45
CA PHE A 399 -0.56 5.82 25.86
C PHE A 399 0.63 6.70 26.26
N ASP A 400 1.12 6.60 27.50
CA ASP A 400 2.34 7.26 27.97
C ASP A 400 3.58 6.78 27.20
N LEU A 401 3.68 5.48 26.93
CA LEU A 401 4.72 4.88 26.09
C LEU A 401 4.69 5.45 24.67
N PHE A 402 3.49 5.58 24.10
CA PHE A 402 3.26 6.18 22.80
C PHE A 402 3.60 7.68 22.75
N GLN A 403 3.03 8.50 23.63
CA GLN A 403 3.17 9.95 23.54
C GLN A 403 4.57 10.44 23.96
N THR A 404 5.19 9.76 24.94
CA THR A 404 6.45 10.23 25.55
C THR A 404 7.67 9.60 24.88
N TYR A 405 7.60 8.29 24.63
CA TYR A 405 8.74 7.52 24.11
C TYR A 405 8.54 7.11 22.65
N GLY A 406 7.37 7.43 22.07
CA GLY A 406 7.06 7.14 20.67
C GLY A 406 6.87 5.65 20.38
N PHE A 407 6.60 4.81 21.37
CA PHE A 407 6.36 3.38 21.14
C PHE A 407 5.01 3.23 20.44
N PRO A 408 4.94 2.70 19.21
CA PRO A 408 3.66 2.31 18.64
C PRO A 408 2.92 1.38 19.61
N ILE A 409 1.59 1.47 19.65
CA ILE A 409 0.78 0.62 20.55
C ILE A 409 1.04 -0.86 20.25
N GLU A 410 1.22 -1.20 18.98
CA GLU A 410 1.46 -2.57 18.52
C GLU A 410 2.80 -3.10 19.03
N MET A 411 3.83 -2.24 19.10
CA MET A 411 5.11 -2.60 19.71
C MET A 411 4.98 -2.81 21.23
N THR A 412 4.10 -2.05 21.88
CA THR A 412 3.80 -2.28 23.31
C THR A 412 3.06 -3.59 23.52
N GLU A 413 2.13 -3.93 22.63
CA GLU A 413 1.41 -5.22 22.61
C GLU A 413 2.35 -6.40 22.37
N GLU A 414 3.29 -6.27 21.44
CA GLU A 414 4.32 -7.26 21.15
C GLU A 414 5.22 -7.52 22.37
N LEU A 415 5.74 -6.46 23.00
CA LEU A 415 6.54 -6.55 24.22
C LEU A 415 5.77 -7.14 25.42
N ALA A 416 4.47 -6.84 25.51
CA ALA A 416 3.61 -7.39 26.54
C ALA A 416 3.43 -8.89 26.32
N LYS A 417 3.18 -9.32 25.08
CA LYS A 417 2.99 -10.73 24.71
C LYS A 417 4.22 -11.59 25.00
N GLU A 418 5.44 -11.08 24.78
CA GLU A 418 6.70 -11.75 25.17
C GLU A 418 6.81 -12.08 26.68
N LYS A 419 5.99 -11.43 27.51
CA LYS A 419 5.98 -11.57 28.97
C LYS A 419 4.64 -12.13 29.48
N ASP A 420 3.84 -12.72 28.60
CA ASP A 420 2.49 -13.22 28.89
C ASP A 420 1.53 -12.15 29.45
N LEU A 421 1.76 -10.88 29.12
CA LEU A 421 0.95 -9.73 29.52
C LEU A 421 0.00 -9.31 28.40
N LYS A 422 -1.14 -8.71 28.78
CA LYS A 422 -2.07 -8.05 27.83
C LYS A 422 -1.86 -6.54 27.84
N VAL A 423 -2.38 -5.85 26.83
CA VAL A 423 -2.50 -4.38 26.84
C VAL A 423 -3.96 -4.01 26.74
N ASP A 424 -4.41 -3.06 27.55
CA ASP A 424 -5.75 -2.48 27.44
C ASP A 424 -5.82 -1.51 26.24
N ARG A 425 -6.01 -2.09 25.05
CA ARG A 425 -6.12 -1.36 23.80
C ARG A 425 -7.31 -0.39 23.79
N LYS A 426 -8.42 -0.73 24.48
CA LYS A 426 -9.59 0.14 24.59
C LYS A 426 -9.27 1.37 25.43
N GLY A 427 -8.60 1.19 26.57
CA GLY A 427 -8.12 2.29 27.39
C GLY A 427 -7.10 3.17 26.65
N PHE A 428 -6.19 2.56 25.87
CA PHE A 428 -5.24 3.32 25.04
C PHE A 428 -5.99 4.23 24.06
N GLU A 429 -6.97 3.68 23.34
CA GLU A 429 -7.76 4.42 22.37
C GLU A 429 -8.57 5.55 23.04
N GLN A 430 -9.05 5.35 24.26
CA GLN A 430 -9.70 6.40 25.04
C GLN A 430 -8.73 7.53 25.39
N GLU A 431 -7.53 7.23 25.90
CA GLU A 431 -6.52 8.25 26.22
C GLU A 431 -6.00 8.96 24.97
N TYR A 432 -5.81 8.21 23.88
CA TYR A 432 -5.46 8.75 22.56
C TYR A 432 -6.54 9.70 22.05
N ARG A 433 -7.83 9.33 22.15
CA ARG A 433 -8.96 10.22 21.82
C ARG A 433 -9.00 11.45 22.70
N LYS A 434 -8.82 11.33 24.02
CA LYS A 434 -8.75 12.49 24.93
C LYS A 434 -7.62 13.43 24.53
N HIS A 435 -6.45 12.91 24.19
CA HIS A 435 -5.31 13.70 23.71
C HIS A 435 -5.60 14.35 22.34
N GLN A 436 -6.26 13.63 21.43
CA GLN A 436 -6.75 14.18 20.17
C GLN A 436 -7.80 15.27 20.39
N GLU A 437 -8.72 15.10 21.33
CA GLU A 437 -9.77 16.06 21.70
C GLU A 437 -9.20 17.31 22.35
N LEU A 438 -8.22 17.16 23.25
CA LEU A 438 -7.45 18.27 23.81
C LEU A 438 -6.68 19.04 22.73
N SER A 439 -6.15 18.34 21.72
CA SER A 439 -5.55 18.94 20.52
C SER A 439 -6.60 19.52 19.55
N ARG A 440 -7.84 19.01 19.58
CA ARG A 440 -9.00 19.45 18.77
C ARG A 440 -9.80 20.59 19.40
N LYS A 441 -9.65 20.91 20.68
CA LYS A 441 -10.26 22.13 21.27
C LYS A 441 -9.70 23.44 20.68
N GLY A 442 -8.69 23.37 19.80
CA GLY A 442 -8.28 24.47 18.90
C GLY A 442 -8.64 24.25 17.42
N ALA A 443 -9.42 23.23 17.08
CA ALA A 443 -9.68 22.78 15.71
C ALA A 443 -11.01 22.00 15.58
N GLU A 444 -12.06 22.42 16.27
CA GLU A 444 -13.39 21.81 16.15
C GLU A 444 -14.01 22.10 14.79
N GLN A 445 -13.90 21.12 13.91
CA GLN A 445 -14.98 20.57 13.07
C GLN A 445 -14.28 19.82 11.92
N LYS A 446 -14.39 18.49 11.86
CA LYS A 446 -14.36 17.75 10.57
C LYS A 446 -14.70 16.27 10.70
N PHE A 447 -15.52 15.88 9.73
CA PHE A 447 -16.36 14.70 9.59
C PHE A 447 -15.68 13.56 8.81
N LYS A 448 -16.40 12.42 8.78
CA LYS A 448 -16.02 11.10 8.24
C LYS A 448 -15.80 11.12 6.71
N GLY A 449 -14.88 10.30 6.22
CA GLY A 449 -14.34 10.33 4.85
C GLY A 449 -15.12 9.50 3.83
N GLY A 450 -14.97 9.87 2.56
CA GLY A 450 -15.66 9.32 1.40
C GLY A 450 -14.75 8.53 0.46
N LEU A 451 -15.41 7.67 -0.32
CA LEU A 451 -14.93 6.94 -1.48
C LEU A 451 -14.75 7.88 -2.67
N GLY A 452 -14.14 7.38 -3.76
CA GLY A 452 -13.99 8.02 -5.08
C GLY A 452 -15.31 8.52 -5.63
N ASP A 453 -15.73 9.65 -5.09
CA ASP A 453 -17.00 10.25 -5.34
C ASP A 453 -16.96 10.86 -6.74
N GLN A 454 -17.80 10.36 -7.63
CA GLN A 454 -18.01 10.95 -8.94
C GLN A 454 -19.18 11.93 -8.93
N SER A 455 -19.68 12.32 -7.76
CA SER A 455 -20.66 13.40 -7.65
C SER A 455 -20.16 14.64 -8.36
N GLU A 456 -21.11 15.42 -8.87
CA GLU A 456 -20.81 16.70 -9.52
C GLU A 456 -19.89 17.57 -8.66
N MET A 457 -20.05 17.52 -7.33
CA MET A 457 -19.26 18.30 -6.40
C MET A 457 -17.82 17.79 -6.26
N ALA A 458 -17.61 16.48 -6.23
CA ALA A 458 -16.27 15.91 -6.22
C ALA A 458 -15.51 16.19 -7.53
N VAL A 459 -16.18 16.17 -8.69
CA VAL A 459 -15.61 16.58 -9.99
C VAL A 459 -15.20 18.07 -9.98
N LYS A 460 -16.02 18.94 -9.36
CA LYS A 460 -15.67 20.36 -9.14
C LYS A 460 -14.45 20.49 -8.25
N TYR A 461 -14.39 19.76 -7.14
CA TYR A 461 -13.23 19.76 -6.26
C TYR A 461 -11.97 19.21 -6.90
N HIS A 462 -12.08 18.24 -7.80
CA HIS A 462 -10.94 17.75 -8.58
C HIS A 462 -10.32 18.87 -9.41
N THR A 463 -11.16 19.61 -10.15
CA THR A 463 -10.68 20.75 -10.94
C THR A 463 -10.13 21.88 -10.07
N ALA A 464 -10.76 22.16 -8.93
CA ALA A 464 -10.26 23.14 -7.97
C ALA A 464 -8.90 22.73 -7.36
N THR A 465 -8.62 21.43 -7.23
CA THR A 465 -7.34 20.91 -6.75
C THR A 465 -6.20 21.24 -7.72
N HIS A 466 -6.42 21.12 -9.03
CA HIS A 466 -5.41 21.52 -10.04
C HIS A 466 -5.14 23.03 -10.02
N LEU A 467 -6.21 23.84 -9.87
CA LEU A 467 -6.06 25.29 -9.72
C LEU A 467 -5.25 25.65 -8.47
N LEU A 468 -5.54 24.98 -7.34
CA LEU A 468 -4.84 25.17 -6.07
C LEU A 468 -3.36 24.76 -6.19
N HIS A 469 -3.08 23.61 -6.79
CA HIS A 469 -1.73 23.08 -6.93
C HIS A 469 -0.84 24.06 -7.70
N GLU A 470 -1.28 24.52 -8.88
CA GLU A 470 -0.53 25.49 -9.65
C GLU A 470 -0.42 26.84 -8.92
N ALA A 471 -1.48 27.32 -8.26
CA ALA A 471 -1.41 28.56 -7.49
C ALA A 471 -0.37 28.49 -6.37
N LEU A 472 -0.27 27.36 -5.66
CA LEU A 472 0.76 27.12 -4.65
C LEU A 472 2.16 27.14 -5.28
N ARG A 473 2.35 26.52 -6.44
CA ARG A 473 3.63 26.53 -7.15
C ARG A 473 4.05 27.93 -7.60
N LYS A 474 3.12 28.73 -8.11
CA LYS A 474 3.39 30.12 -8.51
C LYS A 474 3.70 31.04 -7.32
N ILE A 475 3.06 30.84 -6.17
CA ILE A 475 3.23 31.70 -4.99
C ILE A 475 4.41 31.27 -4.10
N LEU A 476 4.59 29.96 -3.89
CA LEU A 476 5.62 29.44 -2.98
C LEU A 476 6.89 29.02 -3.70
N GLY A 477 6.79 28.54 -4.94
CA GLY A 477 7.90 28.09 -5.76
C GLY A 477 7.74 26.67 -6.32
N PRO A 478 8.63 26.27 -7.25
CA PRO A 478 8.53 25.01 -7.99
C PRO A 478 8.81 23.76 -7.15
N HIS A 479 9.30 23.90 -5.91
CA HIS A 479 9.51 22.80 -4.97
C HIS A 479 8.21 22.25 -4.37
N VAL A 480 7.08 22.90 -4.62
CA VAL A 480 5.76 22.43 -4.24
C VAL A 480 5.35 21.28 -5.17
N TYR A 481 5.25 20.08 -4.60
CA TYR A 481 4.75 18.88 -5.24
C TYR A 481 3.65 18.27 -4.37
N GLN A 482 2.64 17.69 -5.00
CA GLN A 482 1.60 16.93 -4.30
C GLN A 482 2.21 15.75 -3.51
N ARG A 483 1.80 15.62 -2.24
CA ARG A 483 2.15 14.53 -1.31
C ARG A 483 0.94 13.70 -0.90
N GLY A 484 -0.26 14.17 -1.21
CA GLY A 484 -1.51 13.47 -1.00
C GLY A 484 -2.68 14.36 -1.38
N SER A 485 -3.75 13.75 -1.86
CA SER A 485 -5.02 14.43 -2.07
C SER A 485 -6.14 13.59 -1.44
N ASN A 486 -7.22 14.23 -1.00
CA ASN A 486 -8.48 13.56 -0.69
C ASN A 486 -9.61 14.51 -1.05
N ILE A 487 -10.37 14.12 -2.06
CA ILE A 487 -11.53 14.84 -2.56
C ILE A 487 -12.77 14.00 -2.26
N THR A 488 -13.83 14.63 -1.76
CA THR A 488 -15.18 14.06 -1.61
C THR A 488 -16.21 15.15 -1.95
N ALA A 489 -17.51 14.82 -2.03
CA ALA A 489 -18.58 15.83 -2.17
C ALA A 489 -18.51 16.97 -1.15
N GLU A 490 -17.93 16.72 0.02
CA GLU A 490 -17.96 17.64 1.15
C GLU A 490 -16.64 18.41 1.32
N ARG A 491 -15.52 17.94 0.75
CA ARG A 491 -14.21 18.54 1.04
C ARG A 491 -13.15 18.34 -0.04
N LEU A 492 -12.23 19.30 -0.07
CA LEU A 492 -10.92 19.21 -0.71
C LEU A 492 -9.82 19.25 0.37
N ARG A 493 -8.99 18.20 0.42
CA ARG A 493 -7.74 18.15 1.20
C ARG A 493 -6.57 17.97 0.25
N PHE A 494 -5.62 18.88 0.30
CA PHE A 494 -4.42 18.85 -0.54
C PHE A 494 -3.16 18.97 0.32
N ASP A 495 -2.31 17.94 0.24
CA ASP A 495 -1.04 17.86 0.95
C ASP A 495 0.10 18.11 -0.04
N PHE A 496 1.06 18.95 0.30
CA PHE A 496 2.13 19.37 -0.60
C PHE A 496 3.46 19.58 0.11
N SER A 497 4.57 19.42 -0.61
CA SER A 497 5.91 19.66 -0.08
C SER A 497 6.17 21.15 0.13
N HIS A 498 6.33 21.53 1.38
CA HIS A 498 6.77 22.87 1.78
C HIS A 498 7.27 22.78 3.24
N PRO A 499 8.51 23.20 3.53
CA PRO A 499 9.08 23.04 4.88
C PRO A 499 8.45 23.99 5.90
N ASP A 500 8.06 25.18 5.46
CA ASP A 500 7.65 26.27 6.33
C ASP A 500 6.14 26.39 6.44
N LYS A 501 5.67 27.07 7.49
CA LYS A 501 4.27 27.46 7.60
C LYS A 501 3.98 28.59 6.61
N MET A 502 2.92 28.46 5.83
CA MET A 502 2.50 29.54 4.94
C MET A 502 2.09 30.78 5.75
N THR A 503 2.56 31.93 5.30
CA THR A 503 2.13 33.22 5.83
C THR A 503 0.70 33.53 5.42
N HIS A 504 0.02 34.40 6.18
CA HIS A 504 -1.34 34.82 5.83
C HIS A 504 -1.41 35.51 4.45
N ILE A 505 -0.35 36.23 4.07
CA ILE A 505 -0.22 36.86 2.75
C ILE A 505 -0.16 35.81 1.65
N GLN A 506 0.65 34.75 1.82
CA GLN A 506 0.73 33.66 0.85
C GLN A 506 -0.60 32.91 0.72
N LEU A 507 -1.28 32.63 1.84
CA LEU A 507 -2.59 31.97 1.82
C LEU A 507 -3.63 32.78 1.07
N LYS A 508 -3.69 34.09 1.35
CA LYS A 508 -4.60 35.00 0.66
C LYS A 508 -4.30 35.09 -0.83
N ALA A 509 -3.02 35.20 -1.21
CA ALA A 509 -2.62 35.26 -2.61
C ALA A 509 -2.98 33.98 -3.39
N VAL A 510 -2.85 32.80 -2.76
CA VAL A 510 -3.27 31.52 -3.36
C VAL A 510 -4.79 31.49 -3.54
N GLU A 511 -5.56 31.84 -2.50
CA GLU A 511 -7.03 31.86 -2.58
C GLU A 511 -7.53 32.85 -3.64
N GLU A 512 -6.97 34.06 -3.70
CA GLU A 512 -7.31 35.07 -4.71
C GLU A 512 -6.99 34.58 -6.13
N MET A 513 -5.80 34.00 -6.34
CA MET A 513 -5.41 33.47 -7.65
C MET A 513 -6.35 32.36 -8.13
N VAL A 514 -6.72 31.42 -7.25
CA VAL A 514 -7.67 30.35 -7.60
C VAL A 514 -9.02 30.94 -7.99
N ASN A 515 -9.55 31.88 -7.19
CA ASN A 515 -10.83 32.52 -7.47
C ASN A 515 -10.82 33.36 -8.76
N ASP A 516 -9.72 34.04 -9.07
CA ASP A 516 -9.58 34.80 -10.31
C ASP A 516 -9.58 33.88 -11.54
N LYS A 517 -8.95 32.72 -11.44
CA LYS A 517 -9.00 31.69 -12.49
C LYS A 517 -10.38 31.06 -12.62
N ILE A 518 -11.09 30.87 -11.51
CA ILE A 518 -12.49 30.44 -11.54
C ILE A 518 -13.36 31.45 -12.31
N LYS A 519 -13.28 32.74 -11.96
CA LYS A 519 -14.01 33.83 -12.63
C LYS A 519 -13.67 34.00 -14.11
N SER A 520 -12.46 33.61 -14.52
CA SER A 520 -12.00 33.71 -15.91
C SER A 520 -12.66 32.68 -16.85
N ASN A 521 -13.53 31.80 -16.35
CA ASN A 521 -14.23 30.77 -17.13
C ASN A 521 -13.29 29.98 -18.06
N LEU A 522 -12.19 29.49 -17.50
CA LEU A 522 -11.19 28.76 -18.26
C LEU A 522 -11.75 27.41 -18.70
N LYS A 523 -11.57 27.08 -19.98
CA LYS A 523 -11.93 25.76 -20.52
C LYS A 523 -10.91 24.72 -20.04
N ILE A 524 -11.38 23.50 -19.79
CA ILE A 524 -10.53 22.35 -19.48
C ILE A 524 -10.41 21.47 -20.73
N TYR A 525 -9.18 21.06 -21.03
CA TYR A 525 -8.81 20.25 -22.18
C TYR A 525 -8.25 18.92 -21.69
N GLU A 526 -8.73 17.84 -22.29
CA GLU A 526 -8.18 16.50 -22.09
C GLU A 526 -7.32 16.15 -23.30
N THR A 527 -6.11 15.65 -23.06
CA THR A 527 -5.20 15.18 -24.11
C THR A 527 -4.61 13.84 -23.70
N ILE A 528 -4.70 12.85 -24.58
CA ILE A 528 -3.98 11.58 -24.41
C ILE A 528 -2.68 11.69 -25.22
N THR A 529 -1.55 11.68 -24.53
CA THR A 529 -0.22 11.81 -25.16
C THR A 529 0.83 10.92 -24.48
N THR A 530 2.07 10.92 -24.94
CA THR A 530 3.17 10.22 -24.27
C THR A 530 3.68 10.99 -23.06
N VAL A 531 4.35 10.31 -22.15
CA VAL A 531 4.98 10.93 -20.97
C VAL A 531 6.00 11.99 -21.38
N ASP A 532 6.80 11.71 -22.42
CA ASP A 532 7.83 12.61 -22.92
C ASP A 532 7.23 13.87 -23.56
N ASP A 533 6.13 13.74 -24.30
CA ASP A 533 5.42 14.89 -24.86
C ASP A 533 4.73 15.70 -23.75
N ALA A 534 4.12 15.03 -22.75
CA ALA A 534 3.57 15.71 -21.58
C ALA A 534 4.64 16.51 -20.82
N LYS A 535 5.79 15.89 -20.53
CA LYS A 535 6.96 16.53 -19.91
C LYS A 535 7.47 17.69 -20.75
N GLY A 536 7.66 17.47 -22.05
CA GLY A 536 8.18 18.47 -23.00
C GLY A 536 7.30 19.71 -23.10
N ASN A 537 5.98 19.55 -22.88
CA ASN A 537 5.01 20.65 -22.87
C ASN A 537 4.76 21.26 -21.47
N GLY A 538 5.54 20.86 -20.46
CA GLY A 538 5.51 21.44 -19.12
C GLY A 538 4.36 20.95 -18.25
N ALA A 539 3.80 19.77 -18.53
CA ALA A 539 2.88 19.13 -17.60
C ALA A 539 3.59 18.83 -16.26
N ILE A 540 2.81 18.68 -15.19
CA ILE A 540 3.25 18.29 -13.87
C ILE A 540 2.64 16.92 -13.56
N GLY A 541 3.40 16.05 -12.92
CA GLY A 541 2.97 14.70 -12.56
C GLY A 541 4.09 13.98 -11.80
N ILE A 542 3.80 12.80 -11.28
CA ILE A 542 4.82 11.91 -10.71
C ILE A 542 5.53 11.23 -11.87
N PHE A 543 6.39 11.98 -12.53
CA PHE A 543 7.12 11.61 -13.75
C PHE A 543 8.12 10.46 -13.62
N ASP A 544 8.42 10.10 -12.38
CA ASP A 544 9.26 8.96 -11.98
C ASP A 544 8.42 7.68 -11.75
N ALA A 545 7.08 7.81 -11.75
CA ALA A 545 6.24 6.67 -12.07
C ALA A 545 6.59 6.30 -13.51
N LYS A 546 7.01 5.06 -13.75
CA LYS A 546 6.90 4.53 -15.09
C LYS A 546 5.40 4.65 -15.41
N TYR A 547 5.02 5.58 -16.26
CA TYR A 547 3.68 5.72 -16.79
C TYR A 547 3.61 4.89 -18.07
N GLY A 548 2.44 4.34 -18.43
CA GLY A 548 2.28 3.61 -19.69
C GLY A 548 2.70 4.45 -20.91
N GLU A 549 2.83 3.84 -22.10
CA GLU A 549 3.24 4.56 -23.34
C GLU A 549 2.43 5.84 -23.60
N LYS A 550 1.18 5.88 -23.11
CA LYS A 550 0.31 7.05 -23.16
C LYS A 550 -0.30 7.36 -21.79
N VAL A 551 -0.39 8.64 -21.47
CA VAL A 551 -0.99 9.23 -20.26
C VAL A 551 -2.12 10.18 -20.64
N LYS A 552 -3.09 10.33 -19.74
CA LYS A 552 -4.12 11.37 -19.83
C LYS A 552 -3.63 12.63 -19.12
N VAL A 553 -3.65 13.76 -19.83
CA VAL A 553 -3.25 15.08 -19.33
C VAL A 553 -4.46 16.00 -19.36
N TYR A 554 -4.76 16.63 -18.23
CA TYR A 554 -5.75 17.70 -18.14
C TYR A 554 -5.05 19.05 -18.10
N SER A 555 -5.45 19.96 -19.00
CA SER A 555 -4.94 21.34 -19.09
C SER A 555 -6.06 22.34 -18.87
N ILE A 556 -5.81 23.39 -18.09
CA ILE A 556 -6.82 24.40 -17.71
C ILE A 556 -6.44 25.76 -18.31
N GLY A 557 -7.32 26.35 -19.12
CA GLY A 557 -7.11 27.68 -19.71
C GLY A 557 -6.24 27.70 -20.96
N GLY A 558 -5.94 26.53 -21.53
CA GLY A 558 -5.18 26.29 -22.76
C GLY A 558 -5.05 24.79 -22.97
N ASP A 559 -4.77 24.34 -24.18
CA ASP A 559 -4.49 22.93 -24.43
C ASP A 559 -3.07 22.55 -23.97
N LEU A 560 -2.67 21.29 -24.14
CA LEU A 560 -1.34 20.84 -23.70
C LEU A 560 -0.20 21.65 -24.35
N LYS A 561 -0.36 22.12 -25.59
CA LYS A 561 0.68 22.85 -26.33
C LYS A 561 0.65 24.34 -26.07
N SER A 562 -0.47 24.86 -25.56
CA SER A 562 -0.61 26.25 -25.12
C SER A 562 0.41 26.61 -24.04
N SER A 563 1.31 27.56 -24.32
CA SER A 563 2.25 28.09 -23.35
C SER A 563 1.58 28.90 -22.22
N ASP A 564 0.35 29.35 -22.44
CA ASP A 564 -0.47 30.18 -21.57
C ASP A 564 -1.47 29.38 -20.72
N ALA A 565 -1.51 28.05 -20.85
CA ALA A 565 -2.34 27.22 -19.98
C ALA A 565 -1.93 27.44 -18.52
N PHE A 566 -2.92 27.57 -17.63
CA PHE A 566 -2.67 27.85 -16.23
C PHE A 566 -2.06 26.63 -15.54
N SER A 567 -2.75 25.48 -15.59
CA SER A 567 -2.29 24.19 -15.07
C SER A 567 -2.28 23.15 -16.19
N LYS A 568 -1.32 22.24 -16.15
CA LYS A 568 -1.19 21.06 -17.01
C LYS A 568 -0.76 19.90 -16.13
N GLU A 569 -1.62 18.91 -15.91
CA GLU A 569 -1.33 17.83 -14.96
C GLU A 569 -1.70 16.47 -15.54
N ILE A 570 -0.83 15.46 -15.34
CA ILE A 570 -1.18 14.06 -15.62
C ILE A 570 -2.18 13.62 -14.55
N CYS A 571 -3.40 13.27 -14.97
CA CYS A 571 -4.48 12.91 -14.05
C CYS A 571 -5.45 11.94 -14.72
N GLY A 572 -5.87 10.91 -13.98
CA GLY A 572 -6.84 9.91 -14.42
C GLY A 572 -8.30 10.25 -14.07
N GLY A 573 -8.51 11.15 -13.11
CA GLY A 573 -9.83 11.46 -12.58
C GLY A 573 -10.68 12.42 -13.42
N PRO A 574 -12.00 12.51 -13.11
CA PRO A 574 -12.94 13.33 -13.87
C PRO A 574 -12.79 14.83 -13.58
N HIS A 575 -13.01 15.67 -14.60
CA HIS A 575 -12.98 17.13 -14.51
C HIS A 575 -14.24 17.79 -15.05
N VAL A 576 -14.53 19.02 -14.59
CA VAL A 576 -15.59 19.85 -15.20
C VAL A 576 -15.15 20.34 -16.58
N LYS A 577 -16.10 20.81 -17.40
CA LYS A 577 -15.79 21.30 -18.77
C LYS A 577 -15.14 22.69 -18.79
N ASN A 578 -15.45 23.52 -17.80
CA ASN A 578 -14.87 24.84 -17.60
C ASN A 578 -14.94 25.25 -16.12
N THR A 579 -14.22 26.30 -15.74
CA THR A 579 -14.17 26.74 -14.35
C THR A 579 -15.41 27.52 -13.89
N SER A 580 -16.30 27.97 -14.78
CA SER A 580 -17.44 28.84 -14.41
C SER A 580 -18.53 28.18 -13.55
N GLY A 581 -18.46 26.86 -13.33
CA GLY A 581 -19.36 26.13 -12.43
C GLY A 581 -18.79 25.83 -11.05
N LEU A 582 -17.58 26.30 -10.73
CA LEU A 582 -16.89 25.96 -9.47
C LEU A 582 -17.37 26.76 -8.26
N GLY A 583 -18.04 27.91 -8.44
CA GLY A 583 -18.43 28.78 -7.33
C GLY A 583 -17.25 29.59 -6.80
N LYS A 584 -17.13 29.74 -5.48
CA LYS A 584 -16.03 30.48 -4.84
C LYS A 584 -15.13 29.56 -4.03
N PHE A 585 -13.84 29.54 -4.34
CA PHE A 585 -12.86 28.76 -3.58
C PHE A 585 -12.48 29.44 -2.27
N LYS A 586 -12.39 28.66 -1.19
CA LYS A 586 -12.01 29.17 0.12
C LYS A 586 -11.14 28.18 0.88
N ILE A 587 -9.98 28.66 1.35
CA ILE A 587 -9.09 27.92 2.23
C ILE A 587 -9.66 28.02 3.65
N ILE A 588 -10.01 26.87 4.21
CA ILE A 588 -10.53 26.76 5.58
C ILE A 588 -9.39 26.63 6.58
N LYS A 589 -8.34 25.89 6.23
CA LYS A 589 -7.21 25.63 7.13
C LYS A 589 -5.95 25.30 6.36
N GLU A 590 -4.83 25.77 6.90
CA GLU A 590 -3.48 25.33 6.55
C GLU A 590 -2.81 24.79 7.82
N GLU A 591 -2.21 23.60 7.75
CA GLU A 591 -1.53 22.97 8.88
C GLU A 591 -0.33 22.10 8.44
N ALA A 592 0.62 21.90 9.36
CA ALA A 592 1.68 20.92 9.15
C ALA A 592 1.06 19.50 9.13
N SER A 593 1.36 18.73 8.09
CA SER A 593 0.93 17.33 8.00
C SER A 593 2.02 16.38 8.51
N SER A 594 3.26 16.62 8.09
CA SER A 594 4.46 15.90 8.53
C SER A 594 5.69 16.79 8.31
N ALA A 595 6.88 16.33 8.67
CA ALA A 595 8.11 17.08 8.40
C ALA A 595 8.23 17.37 6.89
N GLY A 596 8.37 18.64 6.51
CA GLY A 596 8.48 19.03 5.10
C GLY A 596 7.18 19.04 4.29
N VAL A 597 6.02 18.75 4.90
CA VAL A 597 4.72 18.66 4.22
C VAL A 597 3.67 19.51 4.91
N ARG A 598 2.99 20.35 4.12
CA ARG A 598 1.86 21.19 4.53
C ARG A 598 0.57 20.66 3.94
N ARG A 599 -0.55 20.93 4.61
CA ARG A 599 -1.89 20.48 4.25
C ARG A 599 -2.82 21.68 4.19
N ILE A 600 -3.46 21.87 3.04
CA ILE A 600 -4.59 22.80 2.86
C ILE A 600 -5.89 22.00 2.86
N LYS A 601 -6.86 22.50 3.61
CA LYS A 601 -8.26 22.09 3.52
C LYS A 601 -9.07 23.24 2.97
N ALA A 602 -9.79 23.02 1.88
CA ALA A 602 -10.59 24.02 1.20
C ALA A 602 -12.00 23.54 0.87
N ILE A 603 -12.88 24.49 0.56
CA ILE A 603 -14.24 24.26 0.08
C ILE A 603 -14.53 25.15 -1.14
N LEU A 604 -15.61 24.83 -1.85
CA LEU A 604 -16.21 25.65 -2.88
C LEU A 604 -17.58 26.13 -2.35
N GLU A 605 -17.79 27.44 -2.27
CA GLU A 605 -19.02 28.13 -1.84
C GLU A 605 -19.93 28.49 -3.01
#